data_AF-A0A7W1BLF6-F1
#
_entry.id   AF-A0A7W1BLF6-F1
#
_cell.length_a   1.000
_cell.length_b   1.000
_cell.length_c   1.000
_cell.angle_alpha   90.00
_cell.angle_beta   90.00
_cell.angle_gamma   90.00
#
_symmetry.space_group_name_H-M   'P 1'
#
loop_
_entity.id
_entity.type
_entity.pdbx_description
1 polymer ?
#
loop_
_entity_poly.entity_id
_entity_poly.type
_entity_poly.pdbx_seq_one_letter_code
_entity_poly.pdbx_strand_id
1 'polypeptide(L)'
;MRIVSGDAQPGKVGEELPQPLVVKVMDANDNSVSGQVINFRVTAGGGTVFGGASSTNSQGIAQERWTLGTVAGAPQALEVRAVDNSTGAPLVFGTFTAIANAGPPASAVKEGGDAQAGAAAPLSPCRSLSRSPTGTATRYQALQYRGRLLREREA
;
A
#
# COMPACT_ATOMS: atom_id res chain seq x y z
N MET A 1 -10.68 -1.67 -31.18
CA MET A 1 -9.79 -1.07 -30.16
C MET A 1 -9.30 -2.10 -29.15
N ARG A 2 -8.07 -2.03 -28.63
CA ARG A 2 -7.50 -3.03 -27.69
C ARG A 2 -6.32 -2.51 -26.84
N ILE A 3 -6.02 -3.19 -25.74
CA ILE A 3 -4.75 -3.07 -25.00
C ILE A 3 -3.63 -3.73 -25.82
N VAL A 4 -2.48 -3.07 -25.90
CA VAL A 4 -1.29 -3.56 -26.63
C VAL A 4 -0.23 -4.09 -25.67
N SER A 5 0.05 -3.37 -24.59
CA SER A 5 1.07 -3.75 -23.59
C SER A 5 0.90 -2.99 -22.28
N GLY A 6 1.64 -3.42 -21.26
CA GLY A 6 1.68 -2.76 -19.95
C GLY A 6 0.59 -3.23 -18.97
N ASP A 7 -0.12 -4.31 -19.28
CA ASP A 7 -1.08 -4.93 -18.36
C ASP A 7 -0.43 -5.96 -17.43
N ALA A 8 -1.10 -6.24 -16.31
CA ALA A 8 -0.73 -7.22 -15.29
C ALA A 8 0.71 -7.07 -14.78
N GLN A 9 1.19 -5.83 -14.69
CA GLN A 9 2.58 -5.57 -14.31
C GLN A 9 2.80 -5.73 -12.80
N PRO A 10 3.92 -6.36 -12.38
CA PRO A 10 4.40 -6.22 -11.02
C PRO A 10 5.12 -4.88 -10.86
N GLY A 11 4.84 -4.18 -9.76
CA GLY A 11 5.59 -2.99 -9.36
C GLY A 11 5.80 -2.98 -7.86
N LYS A 12 6.59 -2.05 -7.34
CA LYS A 12 6.64 -1.81 -5.90
C LYS A 12 5.62 -0.73 -5.52
N VAL A 13 5.19 -0.77 -4.26
CA VAL A 13 4.34 0.27 -3.68
C VAL A 13 4.94 1.67 -3.89
N GLY A 14 4.14 2.61 -4.38
CA GLY A 14 4.57 3.99 -4.63
C GLY A 14 5.53 4.20 -5.79
N GLU A 15 5.90 3.16 -6.55
CA GLU A 15 6.78 3.28 -7.71
C GLU A 15 5.99 3.31 -9.03
N GLU A 16 6.56 3.96 -10.05
CA GLU A 16 6.09 3.88 -11.43
C GLU A 16 6.29 2.47 -11.99
N LEU A 17 5.31 1.97 -12.74
CA LEU A 17 5.41 0.71 -13.44
C LEU A 17 6.56 0.73 -14.47
N PRO A 18 7.32 -0.37 -14.60
CA PRO A 18 8.46 -0.42 -15.52
C PRO A 18 8.08 -0.15 -16.99
N GLN A 19 6.95 -0.71 -17.43
CA GLN A 19 6.45 -0.53 -18.79
C GLN A 19 5.30 0.49 -18.81
N PRO A 20 5.25 1.36 -19.83
CA PRO A 20 4.09 2.22 -20.03
C PRO A 20 2.86 1.38 -20.37
N LEU A 21 1.70 1.92 -20.03
CA LEU A 21 0.41 1.40 -20.47
C LEU A 21 0.22 1.80 -21.92
N VAL A 22 -0.03 0.84 -22.82
CA VAL A 22 -0.17 1.11 -24.25
C VAL A 22 -1.49 0.55 -24.76
N VAL A 23 -2.24 1.40 -25.45
CA VAL A 23 -3.50 1.03 -26.09
C VAL A 23 -3.47 1.40 -27.58
N LYS A 24 -4.20 0.63 -28.38
CA LYS A 24 -4.39 0.89 -29.81
C LYS A 24 -5.87 1.04 -30.15
N VAL A 25 -6.19 2.14 -30.79
CA VAL A 25 -7.52 2.46 -31.29
C VAL A 25 -7.58 2.18 -32.79
N MET A 26 -8.60 1.43 -33.16
CA MET A 26 -8.91 1.07 -34.54
C MET A 26 -10.42 1.19 -34.73
N ASP A 27 -10.84 1.62 -35.91
CA ASP A 27 -12.25 1.70 -36.32
C ASP A 27 -12.83 0.31 -36.65
N ALA A 28 -14.09 0.26 -37.07
CA ALA A 28 -14.77 -0.99 -37.45
C ALA A 28 -14.19 -1.65 -38.72
N ASN A 29 -13.39 -0.92 -39.50
CA ASN A 29 -12.74 -1.37 -40.73
C ASN A 29 -11.25 -1.66 -40.51
N ASP A 30 -10.81 -1.79 -39.25
CA ASP A 30 -9.42 -1.99 -38.84
C ASP A 30 -8.43 -0.85 -39.21
N ASN A 31 -8.92 0.35 -39.54
CA ASN A 31 -8.06 1.52 -39.73
C ASN A 31 -7.65 2.12 -38.38
N SER A 32 -6.41 2.58 -38.29
CA SER A 32 -5.91 3.23 -37.08
C SER A 32 -6.48 4.64 -36.94
N VAL A 33 -7.04 4.95 -35.76
CA VAL A 33 -7.67 6.26 -35.50
C VAL A 33 -6.67 7.18 -34.80
N SER A 34 -6.23 8.22 -35.49
CA SER A 34 -5.35 9.26 -34.96
C SER A 34 -6.14 10.38 -34.28
N GLY A 35 -5.57 11.00 -33.25
CA GLY A 35 -6.16 12.16 -32.55
C GLY A 35 -7.32 11.82 -31.61
N GLN A 36 -7.59 10.54 -31.37
CA GLN A 36 -8.60 10.13 -30.39
C GLN A 36 -8.07 10.40 -28.98
N VAL A 37 -8.83 11.13 -28.17
CA VAL A 37 -8.49 11.36 -26.76
C VAL A 37 -8.86 10.13 -25.94
N ILE A 38 -7.88 9.62 -25.20
CA ILE A 38 -7.98 8.49 -24.28
C ILE A 38 -7.79 8.99 -22.87
N ASN A 39 -8.68 8.62 -21.96
CA ASN A 39 -8.63 8.95 -20.55
C ASN A 39 -8.25 7.70 -19.73
N PHE A 40 -7.32 7.88 -18.81
CA PHE A 40 -6.81 6.85 -17.91
C PHE A 40 -7.27 7.18 -16.49
N ARG A 41 -8.09 6.32 -15.90
CA ARG A 41 -8.68 6.57 -14.58
C ARG A 41 -8.37 5.44 -13.63
N VAL A 42 -7.64 5.74 -12.56
CA VAL A 42 -7.41 4.79 -11.47
C VAL A 42 -8.74 4.50 -10.77
N THR A 43 -9.10 3.22 -10.68
CA THR A 43 -10.35 2.74 -10.07
C THR A 43 -10.12 1.97 -8.78
N ALA A 44 -8.93 1.41 -8.57
CA ALA A 44 -8.56 0.73 -7.32
C ALA A 44 -7.08 0.92 -6.98
N GLY A 45 -6.75 0.73 -5.70
CA GLY A 45 -5.38 0.68 -5.22
C GLY A 45 -4.73 2.03 -4.87
N GLY A 46 -5.34 3.15 -5.29
CA GLY A 46 -4.94 4.50 -4.87
C GLY A 46 -3.67 5.03 -5.55
N GLY A 47 -3.27 4.45 -6.68
CA GLY A 47 -2.17 4.96 -7.51
C GLY A 47 -2.51 6.24 -8.28
N THR A 48 -1.56 6.72 -9.07
CA THR A 48 -1.67 7.96 -9.86
C THR A 48 -1.15 7.78 -11.27
N VAL A 49 -1.78 8.43 -12.23
CA VAL A 49 -1.35 8.50 -13.63
C VAL A 49 -0.63 9.81 -13.89
N PHE A 50 0.33 9.82 -14.81
CA PHE A 50 1.12 11.01 -15.09
C PHE A 50 0.32 12.10 -15.82
N GLY A 51 -0.23 11.78 -17.00
CA GLY A 51 -1.06 12.70 -17.78
C GLY A 51 -2.55 12.60 -17.46
N GLY A 52 -3.04 11.39 -17.23
CA GLY A 52 -4.47 11.08 -17.06
C GLY A 52 -5.26 11.09 -18.36
N ALA A 53 -4.73 11.73 -19.41
CA ALA A 53 -5.24 11.63 -20.76
C ALA A 53 -4.11 11.72 -21.79
N SER A 54 -4.26 10.98 -22.89
CA SER A 54 -3.35 11.02 -24.05
C SER A 54 -4.14 10.91 -25.35
N SER A 55 -3.72 11.64 -26.38
CA SER A 55 -4.24 11.47 -27.73
C SER A 55 -3.53 10.34 -28.47
N THR A 56 -4.24 9.61 -29.34
CA THR A 56 -3.62 8.61 -30.20
C THR A 56 -2.77 9.25 -31.31
N ASN A 57 -1.63 8.64 -31.63
CA ASN A 57 -0.77 9.04 -32.74
C ASN A 57 -1.27 8.53 -34.11
N SER A 58 -0.51 8.75 -35.18
CA SER A 58 -0.85 8.31 -36.56
C SER A 58 -1.02 6.79 -36.71
N GLN A 59 -0.47 5.99 -35.79
CA GLN A 59 -0.64 4.54 -35.74
C GLN A 59 -1.80 4.11 -34.82
N GLY A 60 -2.58 5.06 -34.31
CA GLY A 60 -3.68 4.82 -33.38
C GLY A 60 -3.23 4.45 -31.97
N ILE A 61 -1.97 4.73 -31.61
CA ILE A 61 -1.39 4.34 -30.32
C ILE A 61 -1.44 5.50 -29.33
N ALA A 62 -1.92 5.23 -28.11
CA ALA A 62 -1.81 6.13 -26.96
C ALA A 62 -1.06 5.43 -25.82
N GLN A 63 -0.29 6.21 -25.05
CA GLN A 63 0.55 5.70 -23.97
C GLN A 63 0.37 6.53 -22.71
N GLU A 64 0.54 5.89 -21.54
CA GLU A 64 0.46 6.55 -20.24
C GLU A 64 1.43 5.88 -19.25
N ARG A 65 1.89 6.65 -18.25
CA ARG A 65 2.66 6.15 -17.12
C ARG A 65 1.79 6.05 -15.88
N TRP A 66 1.95 4.95 -15.14
CA TRP A 66 1.15 4.65 -13.96
C TRP A 66 2.04 4.34 -12.76
N THR A 67 1.85 5.10 -11.69
CA THR A 67 2.46 4.90 -10.37
C THR A 67 1.50 4.15 -9.46
N LEU A 68 1.97 3.07 -8.85
CA LEU A 68 1.15 2.24 -7.99
C LEU A 68 0.90 2.91 -6.64
N GLY A 69 -0.23 2.58 -6.00
CA GLY A 69 -0.51 3.04 -4.65
C GLY A 69 0.44 2.45 -3.60
N THR A 70 0.32 2.93 -2.37
CA THR A 70 1.25 2.60 -1.28
C THR A 70 0.89 1.33 -0.50
N VAL A 71 -0.24 0.70 -0.82
CA VAL A 71 -0.73 -0.49 -0.11
C VAL A 71 -0.18 -1.75 -0.77
N ALA A 72 0.73 -2.43 -0.09
CA ALA A 72 1.33 -3.67 -0.57
C ALA A 72 0.29 -4.81 -0.62
N GLY A 73 0.35 -5.64 -1.66
CA GLY A 73 -0.55 -6.76 -1.90
C GLY A 73 -1.96 -6.35 -2.34
N ALA A 74 -2.30 -5.06 -2.36
CA ALA A 74 -3.59 -4.60 -2.82
C ALA A 74 -3.67 -4.67 -4.36
N PRO A 75 -4.78 -5.16 -4.93
CA PRO A 75 -5.00 -5.08 -6.37
C PRO A 75 -5.08 -3.62 -6.80
N GLN A 76 -4.33 -3.28 -7.84
CA GLN A 76 -4.35 -1.98 -8.47
C GLN A 76 -5.14 -2.11 -9.77
N ALA A 77 -6.03 -1.16 -10.03
CA ALA A 77 -6.83 -1.16 -11.25
C ALA A 77 -6.92 0.24 -11.86
N LEU A 78 -6.80 0.31 -13.18
CA LEU A 78 -6.91 1.52 -13.96
C LEU A 78 -7.78 1.25 -15.18
N GLU A 79 -8.85 2.01 -15.32
CA GLU A 79 -9.77 1.89 -16.45
C GLU A 79 -9.42 2.88 -17.55
N VAL A 80 -9.50 2.42 -18.80
CA VAL A 80 -9.25 3.23 -19.99
C VAL A 80 -10.56 3.54 -20.68
N ARG A 81 -10.81 4.83 -20.93
CA ARG A 81 -12.08 5.33 -21.46
C ARG A 81 -11.87 6.34 -22.59
N ALA A 82 -12.82 6.43 -23.51
CA ALA A 82 -12.90 7.49 -24.51
C ALA A 82 -14.36 7.84 -24.81
N VAL A 83 -14.55 8.79 -25.69
CA VAL A 83 -15.83 9.10 -26.33
C VAL A 83 -15.65 8.87 -27.82
N ASP A 84 -16.60 8.16 -28.43
CA ASP A 84 -16.62 7.96 -29.86
C ASP A 84 -16.83 9.30 -30.58
N ASN A 85 -15.91 9.69 -31.46
CA ASN A 85 -15.96 10.99 -32.14
C ASN A 85 -17.13 11.12 -33.14
N SER A 86 -17.73 10.00 -33.58
CA SER A 86 -18.82 10.00 -34.56
C SER A 86 -20.21 9.94 -33.92
N THR A 87 -20.35 9.15 -32.85
CA THR A 87 -21.62 8.91 -32.18
C THR A 87 -21.76 9.64 -30.84
N GLY A 88 -20.66 10.12 -30.26
CA GLY A 88 -20.63 10.68 -28.91
C GLY A 88 -20.83 9.64 -27.80
N ALA A 89 -20.87 8.35 -28.14
CA ALA A 89 -21.08 7.29 -27.16
C ALA A 89 -19.84 7.11 -26.26
N PRO A 90 -20.04 6.81 -24.95
CA PRO A 90 -18.93 6.46 -24.09
C PRO A 90 -18.33 5.11 -24.50
N LEU A 91 -17.01 5.05 -24.59
CA LEU A 91 -16.24 3.85 -24.90
C LEU A 91 -15.40 3.47 -23.68
N VAL A 92 -15.52 2.23 -23.23
CA VAL A 92 -14.64 1.64 -22.20
C VAL A 92 -13.80 0.57 -22.89
N PHE A 93 -12.48 0.76 -22.91
CA PHE A 93 -11.57 -0.15 -23.63
C PHE A 93 -11.23 -1.39 -22.82
N GLY A 94 -11.12 -1.22 -21.51
CA GLY A 94 -10.65 -2.26 -20.61
C GLY A 94 -10.04 -1.67 -19.35
N THR A 95 -9.57 -2.58 -18.51
CA THR A 95 -8.93 -2.25 -17.23
C THR A 95 -7.52 -2.82 -17.24
N PHE A 96 -6.53 -1.96 -17.02
CA PHE A 96 -5.18 -2.36 -16.66
C PHE A 96 -5.15 -2.79 -15.20
N THR A 97 -4.48 -3.91 -14.95
CA THR A 97 -4.27 -4.46 -13.61
C THR A 97 -2.80 -4.43 -13.24
N ALA A 98 -2.51 -4.27 -11.96
CA ALA A 98 -1.16 -4.41 -11.43
C ALA A 98 -1.20 -4.90 -9.97
N ILE A 99 -0.09 -5.47 -9.54
CA ILE A 99 0.12 -5.87 -8.14
C ILE A 99 1.25 -5.02 -7.56
N ALA A 100 0.93 -4.29 -6.49
CA ALA A 100 1.91 -3.51 -5.74
C ALA A 100 2.60 -4.41 -4.71
N ASN A 101 3.84 -4.78 -4.98
CA ASN A 101 4.67 -5.56 -4.06
C ASN A 101 5.29 -4.65 -2.99
N ALA A 102 5.49 -5.17 -1.78
CA ALA A 102 6.24 -4.45 -0.77
C ALA A 102 7.67 -4.19 -1.25
N GLY A 103 8.14 -2.95 -1.13
CA GLY A 103 9.55 -2.64 -1.28
C GLY A 103 10.37 -3.22 -0.12
N PRO A 104 11.71 -3.22 -0.22
CA PRO A 104 12.54 -3.43 0.96
C PRO A 104 12.10 -2.45 2.05
N PRO A 105 12.04 -2.85 3.34
CA PRO A 105 11.68 -1.93 4.40
C PRO A 105 12.59 -0.71 4.31
N ALA A 106 12.01 0.49 4.16
CA ALA A 106 12.77 1.71 4.31
C ALA A 106 13.41 1.64 5.69
N SER A 107 14.74 1.67 5.76
CA SER A 107 15.44 1.75 7.04
C SER A 107 14.93 3.02 7.71
N ALA A 108 14.10 2.87 8.74
CA ALA A 108 13.79 3.96 9.64
C ALA A 108 15.13 4.37 10.27
N VAL A 109 15.74 5.43 9.76
CA VAL A 109 16.74 6.15 10.54
C VAL A 109 16.00 6.61 11.78
N LYS A 110 16.43 6.06 12.91
CA LYS A 110 16.10 6.56 14.23
C LYS A 110 16.67 7.99 14.27
N GLU A 111 15.86 9.00 13.93
CA GLU A 111 16.13 10.36 14.38
C GLU A 111 16.05 10.30 15.91
N GLY A 112 17.18 10.61 16.55
CA GLY A 112 17.52 10.20 17.91
C GLY A 112 16.47 10.46 18.99
N GLY A 113 16.46 9.56 19.98
CA GLY A 113 15.66 9.62 21.19
C GLY A 113 16.26 8.66 22.22
N ASP A 114 17.57 8.75 22.45
CA ASP A 114 18.23 7.95 23.46
C ASP A 114 18.10 8.68 24.81
N ALA A 115 17.36 8.07 25.72
CA ALA A 115 17.10 8.49 27.10
C ALA A 115 16.03 9.59 27.32
N GLN A 116 14.79 9.35 26.89
CA GLN A 116 13.65 9.88 27.66
C GLN A 116 13.34 8.93 28.81
N ALA A 117 14.19 8.97 29.84
CA ALA A 117 13.89 8.34 31.11
C ALA A 117 12.74 9.14 31.76
N GLY A 118 11.51 8.71 31.50
CA GLY A 118 10.36 9.15 32.28
C GLY A 118 10.62 8.79 33.72
N ALA A 119 10.82 9.80 34.57
CA ALA A 119 10.86 9.60 36.02
C ALA A 119 9.49 9.05 36.45
N ALA A 120 9.42 7.73 36.62
CA ALA A 120 8.30 7.09 37.29
C ALA A 120 8.27 7.61 38.73
N ALA A 121 7.36 8.54 39.01
CA ALA A 121 7.04 8.96 40.37
C ALA A 121 6.63 7.70 41.18
N PRO A 122 7.23 7.44 42.35
CA PRO A 122 6.85 6.27 43.12
C PRO A 122 5.45 6.46 43.73
N LEU A 123 4.63 5.42 43.59
CA LEU A 123 3.34 5.28 44.26
C LEU A 123 3.51 5.43 45.78
N SER A 124 2.73 6.31 46.39
CA SER A 124 2.64 6.47 47.85
C SER A 124 2.30 5.13 48.52
N PRO A 125 3.02 4.70 49.57
CA PRO A 125 2.64 3.51 50.32
C PRO A 125 1.52 3.80 51.33
N CYS A 126 0.52 2.93 51.32
CA CYS A 126 -0.53 2.84 52.32
C CYS A 126 0.06 2.30 53.65
N ARG A 127 0.13 3.19 54.65
CA ARG A 127 -0.04 3.00 56.11
C ARG A 127 0.49 1.73 56.84
N SER A 128 1.50 1.99 57.70
CA SER A 128 1.82 1.43 59.04
C SER A 128 2.23 -0.03 59.24
N LEU A 129 3.46 -0.26 59.73
CA LEU A 129 3.77 -0.79 61.09
C LEU A 129 5.29 -0.97 61.31
N SER A 130 5.67 -0.96 62.60
CA SER A 130 7.00 -0.75 63.17
C SER A 130 8.05 -1.85 62.95
N ARG A 131 9.33 -1.47 62.76
CA ARG A 131 10.53 -1.84 63.56
C ARG A 131 11.83 -1.54 62.79
N SER A 132 12.78 -0.82 63.41
CA SER A 132 14.23 -0.85 63.12
C SER A 132 14.80 -2.26 63.35
N PRO A 133 15.96 -2.71 62.79
CA PRO A 133 17.21 -1.96 62.58
C PRO A 133 18.05 -2.29 61.32
N THR A 134 19.16 -1.57 61.20
CA THR A 134 20.43 -1.78 60.47
C THR A 134 20.70 -3.16 59.85
N GLY A 135 21.19 -3.20 58.59
CA GLY A 135 21.87 -4.40 58.06
C GLY A 135 21.97 -4.49 56.54
N THR A 136 23.18 -4.27 56.04
CA THR A 136 23.73 -4.60 54.71
C THR A 136 23.37 -6.02 54.25
N ALA A 137 23.05 -6.22 52.96
CA ALA A 137 23.72 -7.18 52.07
C ALA A 137 22.90 -7.56 50.82
N THR A 138 23.52 -7.27 49.68
CA THR A 138 23.35 -7.84 48.35
C THR A 138 23.41 -9.37 48.30
N ARG A 139 22.40 -10.01 47.67
CA ARG A 139 22.50 -11.14 46.69
C ARG A 139 21.09 -11.68 46.41
N TYR A 140 20.61 -11.66 45.16
CA TYR A 140 20.78 -12.66 44.08
C TYR A 140 20.08 -14.01 44.29
N GLN A 141 19.33 -14.38 43.23
CA GLN A 141 18.67 -15.66 42.89
C GLN A 141 17.19 -15.74 43.27
N ALA A 142 16.28 -15.63 42.30
CA ALA A 142 15.94 -16.63 41.28
C ALA A 142 15.34 -17.89 41.92
N LEU A 143 14.07 -18.18 41.60
CA LEU A 143 13.59 -19.48 41.10
C LEU A 143 12.05 -19.56 41.10
N GLN A 144 11.55 -19.91 39.92
CA GLN A 144 10.51 -20.94 39.70
C GLN A 144 9.04 -20.55 39.92
N TYR A 145 8.42 -20.26 38.78
CA TYR A 145 7.03 -20.57 38.47
C TYR A 145 6.66 -21.99 38.94
N ARG A 146 5.66 -22.12 39.81
CA ARG A 146 4.78 -23.30 39.89
C ARG A 146 3.53 -22.99 40.71
N GLY A 147 2.44 -22.65 40.02
CA GLY A 147 1.08 -22.63 40.57
C GLY A 147 0.30 -23.85 40.08
N ARG A 148 0.15 -24.83 40.96
CA ARG A 148 -0.49 -26.15 40.78
C ARG A 148 -1.96 -26.09 41.24
N LEU A 149 -2.86 -26.47 40.33
CA LEU A 149 -4.07 -27.31 40.47
C LEU A 149 -5.10 -27.11 41.63
N LEU A 150 -6.36 -27.10 41.17
CA LEU A 150 -7.58 -27.76 41.70
C LEU A 150 -8.32 -27.17 42.93
N ARG A 151 -9.62 -26.94 42.75
CA ARG A 151 -10.72 -27.87 43.13
C ARG A 151 -12.10 -27.31 42.68
N GLU A 152 -12.93 -28.10 41.97
CA GLU A 152 -14.06 -28.93 42.48
C GLU A 152 -15.17 -28.08 43.16
N ARG A 153 -16.49 -28.22 42.96
CA ARG A 153 -17.37 -29.29 42.43
C ARG A 153 -18.81 -28.74 42.27
N GLU A 154 -19.56 -29.38 41.37
CA GLU A 154 -21.00 -29.75 41.42
C GLU A 154 -22.10 -28.68 41.60
N ALA A 155 -22.94 -28.56 40.56
CA ALA A 155 -24.40 -28.76 40.61
C ALA A 155 -24.86 -29.30 39.24
#